data_AF-A0A1G9RMB7-F1
#
_entry.id   AF-A0A1G9RMB7-F1
#
_cell.length_a   1.000
_cell.length_b   1.000
_cell.length_c   1.000
_cell.angle_alpha   90.00
_cell.angle_beta   90.00
_cell.angle_gamma   90.00
#
_symmetry.space_group_name_H-M   'P 1'
#
loop_
_entity.id
_entity.type
_entity.pdbx_description
1 polymer ?
#
loop_
_entity_poly.entity_id
_entity_poly.type
_entity_poly.pdbx_seq_one_letter_code
_entity_poly.pdbx_strand_id
1 'polypeptide(L)'
;MNKGIKENLKKKKRPGYTLVEMVLVITILGILTSLGFMKFGQIQRNAKEKADYVAASSIATAVNLAMQDEKIQDYSNIPIEKLKENKYLSKVPSPQSQKGEFSIEIKEDTVVVKVGQQVFYPKDYKEEDGSKVDTGNKDNKTN
;
A
#
# COMPACT_ATOMS: atom_id res chain seq x y z
N MET A 1 -34.64 57.41 -40.75
CA MET A 1 -34.96 56.17 -41.49
C MET A 1 -33.95 55.10 -41.08
N ASN A 2 -34.22 54.37 -40.00
CA ASN A 2 -33.25 53.43 -39.41
C ASN A 2 -33.32 52.07 -40.13
N LYS A 3 -32.21 51.67 -40.76
CA LYS A 3 -32.05 50.31 -41.32
C LYS A 3 -31.89 49.33 -40.16
N GLY A 4 -32.93 48.54 -39.91
CA GLY A 4 -32.89 47.42 -38.98
C GLY A 4 -31.87 46.38 -39.45
N ILE A 5 -30.84 46.16 -38.64
CA ILE A 5 -29.81 45.14 -38.86
C ILE A 5 -30.49 43.77 -38.69
N LYS A 6 -30.81 43.11 -39.82
CA LYS A 6 -31.23 41.70 -39.82
C LYS A 6 -29.98 40.83 -39.63
N GLU A 7 -29.53 40.71 -38.38
CA GLU A 7 -28.54 39.72 -37.98
C GLU A 7 -29.10 38.33 -38.30
N ASN A 8 -28.59 37.75 -39.38
CA ASN A 8 -28.87 36.38 -39.77
C ASN A 8 -28.19 35.47 -38.75
N LEU A 9 -28.94 34.99 -37.75
CA LEU A 9 -28.55 33.86 -36.89
C LEU A 9 -28.49 32.57 -37.73
N LYS A 10 -27.52 32.49 -38.65
CA LYS A 10 -27.09 31.22 -39.26
C LYS A 10 -26.47 30.41 -38.13
N LYS A 11 -27.27 29.63 -37.42
CA LYS A 11 -26.79 28.58 -36.51
C LYS A 11 -25.87 27.67 -37.33
N LYS A 12 -24.56 27.90 -37.26
CA LYS A 12 -23.56 26.99 -37.82
C LYS A 12 -23.86 25.63 -37.20
N LYS A 13 -24.26 24.64 -38.02
CA LYS A 13 -24.40 23.26 -37.57
C LYS A 13 -23.02 22.85 -37.05
N ARG A 14 -22.88 22.77 -35.73
CA ARG A 14 -21.71 22.15 -35.13
C ARG A 14 -21.88 20.65 -35.37
N PRO A 15 -20.92 19.97 -36.00
CA PRO A 15 -20.97 18.52 -36.04
C PRO A 15 -20.96 18.05 -34.58
N GLY A 16 -22.08 17.48 -34.14
CA GLY A 16 -22.20 16.86 -32.83
C GLY A 16 -21.72 15.42 -32.90
N TYR A 17 -21.15 14.92 -31.80
CA TYR A 17 -20.92 13.49 -31.59
C TYR A 17 -22.22 12.72 -31.83
N THR A 18 -22.16 11.63 -32.58
CA THR A 18 -23.34 10.78 -32.82
C THR A 18 -23.59 9.90 -31.60
N LEU A 19 -24.85 9.61 -31.24
CA LEU A 19 -25.17 8.72 -30.11
C LEU A 19 -24.50 7.35 -30.22
N VAL A 20 -24.36 6.84 -31.44
CA VAL A 20 -23.68 5.57 -31.76
C VAL A 20 -22.23 5.58 -31.26
N GLU A 21 -21.56 6.72 -31.35
CA GLU A 21 -20.17 6.86 -30.93
C GLU A 21 -20.05 6.73 -29.40
N MET A 22 -21.02 7.29 -28.66
CA MET A 22 -21.05 7.14 -27.21
C MET A 22 -21.43 5.71 -26.78
N VAL A 23 -22.38 5.08 -27.48
CA VAL A 23 -22.83 3.71 -27.19
C VAL A 23 -21.68 2.70 -27.42
N LEU A 24 -20.93 2.84 -28.52
CA LEU A 24 -19.81 1.94 -28.79
C LEU A 24 -18.71 2.06 -27.73
N VAL A 25 -18.40 3.28 -27.27
CA VAL A 25 -17.37 3.54 -26.25
C VAL A 25 -17.74 2.88 -24.91
N ILE A 26 -18.95 3.11 -24.39
CA ILE A 26 -19.36 2.50 -23.11
C ILE A 26 -19.48 0.97 -23.22
N THR A 27 -19.79 0.45 -24.41
CA THR A 27 -19.88 -1.00 -24.65
C THR A 27 -18.49 -1.65 -24.54
N ILE A 28 -17.49 -1.10 -25.23
CA ILE A 28 -16.12 -1.61 -25.17
C ILE A 28 -15.54 -1.45 -23.75
N LEU A 29 -15.75 -0.30 -23.10
CA LEU A 29 -15.37 -0.09 -21.71
C LEU A 29 -16.07 -1.10 -20.77
N GLY A 30 -17.34 -1.42 -20.99
CA GLY A 30 -18.08 -2.41 -20.22
C GLY A 30 -17.46 -3.81 -20.32
N ILE A 31 -17.08 -4.25 -21.52
CA ILE A 31 -16.43 -5.55 -21.73
C ILE A 31 -15.06 -5.60 -21.04
N LEU A 32 -14.24 -4.55 -21.22
CA LEU A 32 -12.90 -4.48 -20.61
C LEU A 32 -12.96 -4.43 -19.07
N THR A 33 -13.85 -3.60 -18.53
CA THR A 33 -14.02 -3.47 -17.08
C THR A 33 -14.54 -4.76 -16.46
N SER A 34 -15.50 -5.43 -17.10
CA SER A 34 -16.04 -6.73 -16.65
C SER A 34 -14.93 -7.77 -16.39
N LEU A 35 -13.96 -7.89 -17.30
CA LEU A 35 -12.82 -8.80 -17.13
C LEU A 35 -11.78 -8.28 -16.12
N GLY A 36 -11.53 -6.97 -16.10
CA GLY A 36 -10.47 -6.36 -15.28
C GLY A 36 -10.73 -6.40 -13.76
N PHE A 37 -11.99 -6.40 -13.32
CA PHE A 37 -12.32 -6.28 -11.89
C PHE A 37 -11.94 -7.51 -11.05
N MET A 38 -11.97 -8.73 -11.60
CA MET A 38 -11.79 -9.96 -10.82
C MET A 38 -10.42 -10.09 -10.13
N LYS A 39 -9.36 -9.46 -10.65
CA LYS A 39 -8.00 -9.56 -10.10
C LYS A 39 -7.59 -8.40 -9.19
N PHE A 40 -8.30 -7.27 -9.26
CA PHE A 40 -7.88 -6.03 -8.61
C PHE A 40 -7.78 -6.16 -7.08
N GLY A 41 -8.74 -6.81 -6.43
CA GLY A 41 -8.78 -6.93 -4.96
C GLY A 41 -7.59 -7.72 -4.39
N GLN A 42 -7.22 -8.84 -5.01
CA GLN A 42 -6.08 -9.66 -4.56
C GLN A 42 -4.76 -8.93 -4.78
N ILE A 43 -4.60 -8.27 -5.94
CA ILE A 43 -3.39 -7.48 -6.24
C ILE A 43 -3.24 -6.34 -5.23
N GLN A 44 -4.32 -5.62 -4.93
CA GLN A 44 -4.29 -4.54 -3.95
C GLN A 44 -3.92 -5.03 -2.55
N ARG A 45 -4.49 -6.16 -2.12
CA ARG A 45 -4.16 -6.76 -0.82
C ARG A 45 -2.69 -7.19 -0.75
N ASN A 46 -2.21 -7.91 -1.77
CA ASN A 46 -0.82 -8.35 -1.83
C ASN A 46 0.17 -7.18 -1.90
N ALA A 47 -0.20 -6.08 -2.59
CA ALA A 47 0.61 -4.87 -2.64
C ALA A 47 0.72 -4.20 -1.26
N LYS A 48 -0.39 -4.15 -0.50
CA LYS A 48 -0.40 -3.63 0.86
C LYS A 48 0.43 -4.48 1.82
N GLU A 49 0.29 -5.81 1.76
CA GLU A 49 1.10 -6.72 2.59
C GLU A 49 2.60 -6.61 2.28
N LYS A 50 2.97 -6.48 1.00
CA LYS A 50 4.36 -6.22 0.59
C LYS A 50 4.87 -4.85 1.03
N ALA A 51 4.04 -3.81 0.98
CA ALA A 51 4.41 -2.48 1.48
C ALA A 51 4.69 -2.51 2.98
N ASP A 52 3.89 -3.25 3.74
CA ASP A 52 4.09 -3.42 5.18
C ASP A 52 5.35 -4.21 5.49
N TYR A 53 5.67 -5.25 4.71
CA TYR A 53 6.96 -5.95 4.80
C TYR A 53 8.15 -4.99 4.59
N VAL A 54 8.11 -4.14 3.56
CA VAL A 54 9.19 -3.18 3.28
C VAL A 54 9.34 -2.15 4.40
N ALA A 55 8.22 -1.67 4.93
CA ALA A 55 8.19 -0.77 6.08
C ALA A 55 8.79 -1.45 7.33
N ALA A 56 8.36 -2.67 7.63
CA ALA A 56 8.85 -3.47 8.76
C ALA A 56 10.35 -3.77 8.64
N SER A 57 10.82 -4.14 7.44
CA SER A 57 12.25 -4.37 7.18
C SER A 57 13.07 -3.08 7.37
N SER A 58 12.53 -1.93 6.97
CA SER A 58 13.19 -0.64 7.16
C SER A 58 13.28 -0.27 8.65
N ILE A 59 12.22 -0.55 9.42
CA ILE A 59 12.24 -0.41 10.89
C ILE A 59 13.30 -1.35 11.49
N ALA A 60 13.34 -2.62 11.10
CA ALA A 60 14.31 -3.57 11.62
C ALA A 60 15.75 -3.14 11.34
N THR A 61 16.05 -2.65 10.12
CA THR A 61 17.36 -2.08 9.79
C THR A 61 17.68 -0.86 10.67
N ALA A 62 16.71 0.03 10.89
CA ALA A 62 16.89 1.19 11.76
C ALA A 62 17.18 0.79 13.21
N VAL A 63 16.49 -0.24 13.72
CA VAL A 63 16.77 -0.82 15.04
C VAL A 63 18.19 -1.37 15.09
N ASN A 64 18.58 -2.22 14.14
CA ASN A 64 19.93 -2.79 14.10
C ASN A 64 21.03 -1.73 14.09
N LEU A 65 20.85 -0.64 13.33
CA LEU A 65 21.79 0.49 13.35
C LEU A 65 21.83 1.19 14.71
N ALA A 66 20.66 1.42 15.31
CA ALA A 66 20.56 2.07 16.61
C ALA A 66 21.11 1.22 17.77
N MET A 67 21.04 -0.12 17.65
CA MET A 67 21.67 -1.06 18.56
C MET A 67 23.20 -1.02 18.42
N GLN A 68 23.73 -0.97 17.18
CA GLN A 68 25.17 -0.87 16.92
C GLN A 68 25.78 0.44 17.42
N ASP A 69 25.04 1.55 17.33
CA ASP A 69 25.47 2.85 17.84
C ASP A 69 25.32 2.99 19.38
N GLU A 70 24.90 1.93 20.08
CA GLU A 70 24.61 1.90 21.53
C GLU A 70 23.59 2.99 21.98
N LYS A 71 22.80 3.51 21.04
CA LYS A 71 21.77 4.54 21.30
C LYS A 71 20.49 3.96 21.88
N ILE A 72 20.36 2.64 21.90
CA ILE A 72 19.26 1.91 22.50
C ILE A 72 19.84 1.00 23.59
N GLN A 73 19.52 1.32 24.84
CA GLN A 73 20.00 0.57 26.02
C GLN A 73 18.95 -0.42 26.56
N ASP A 74 17.69 -0.24 26.17
CA ASP A 74 16.59 -1.13 26.56
C ASP A 74 16.06 -1.86 25.32
N TYR A 75 16.50 -3.11 25.16
CA TYR A 75 16.09 -4.00 24.08
C TYR A 75 14.71 -4.62 24.33
N SER A 76 14.15 -4.45 25.53
CA SER A 76 12.86 -5.02 25.94
C SER A 76 11.68 -4.22 25.38
N ASN A 77 11.87 -2.93 25.12
CA ASN A 77 10.84 -2.06 24.54
C ASN A 77 11.48 -0.90 23.76
N ILE A 78 11.51 -1.02 22.44
CA ILE A 78 12.02 0.02 21.53
C ILE A 78 10.84 0.80 20.96
N PRO A 79 10.51 2.00 21.47
CA PRO A 79 9.51 2.85 20.85
C PRO A 79 10.02 3.34 19.49
N ILE A 80 9.18 3.20 18.46
CA ILE A 80 9.54 3.56 17.07
C ILE A 80 9.81 5.07 16.94
N GLU A 81 9.23 5.89 17.81
CA GLU A 81 9.44 7.32 17.88
C GLU A 81 10.91 7.67 18.14
N LYS A 82 11.60 6.89 18.99
CA LYS A 82 13.03 7.10 19.26
C LYS A 82 13.89 6.86 18.01
N LEU A 83 13.48 5.95 17.13
CA LEU A 83 14.19 5.72 15.86
C LEU A 83 14.06 6.92 14.92
N LYS A 84 12.92 7.63 14.96
CA LYS A 84 12.74 8.89 14.22
C LYS A 84 13.55 10.02 14.85
N GLU A 85 13.49 10.19 16.17
CA GLU A 85 14.22 11.24 16.88
C GLU A 85 15.74 11.12 16.68
N ASN A 86 16.25 9.89 16.72
CA ASN A 86 17.66 9.58 16.46
C ASN A 86 18.00 9.52 14.96
N LYS A 87 17.07 9.91 14.06
CA LYS A 87 17.26 10.01 12.61
C LYS A 87 17.55 8.70 11.87
N TYR A 88 17.31 7.54 12.49
CA TYR A 88 17.36 6.24 11.80
C TYR A 88 16.13 6.02 10.90
N LEU A 89 15.02 6.70 11.19
CA LEU A 89 13.83 6.76 10.34
C LEU A 89 13.49 8.20 9.97
N SER A 90 13.25 8.48 8.69
CA SER A 90 12.78 9.81 8.24
C SER A 90 11.32 10.08 8.65
N LYS A 91 10.52 9.02 8.75
CA LYS A 91 9.11 9.05 9.17
C LYS A 91 8.76 7.69 9.76
N VAL A 92 7.90 7.67 10.77
CA VAL A 92 7.27 6.44 11.27
C VAL A 92 6.31 5.92 10.21
N PRO A 93 6.56 4.75 9.60
CA PRO A 93 5.65 4.19 8.61
C PRO A 93 4.39 3.66 9.31
N SER A 94 3.27 3.70 8.60
CA SER A 94 1.98 3.18 9.08
C SER A 94 1.59 1.94 8.26
N PRO A 95 1.07 0.87 8.91
CA PRO A 95 0.57 -0.30 8.20
C PRO A 95 -0.54 0.03 7.20
N GLN A 96 -0.53 -0.64 6.04
CA GLN A 96 -1.50 -0.48 4.96
C GLN A 96 -2.41 -1.70 4.77
N SER A 97 -1.96 -2.88 5.18
CA SER A 97 -2.73 -4.14 5.11
C SER A 97 -3.63 -4.35 6.32
N GLN A 98 -3.22 -3.83 7.49
CA GLN A 98 -3.95 -3.93 8.74
C GLN A 98 -4.12 -2.57 9.43
N LYS A 99 -5.05 -2.51 10.40
CA LYS A 99 -5.20 -1.35 11.28
C LYS A 99 -4.33 -1.54 12.52
N GLY A 100 -3.61 -0.49 12.90
CA GLY A 100 -2.75 -0.48 14.07
C GLY A 100 -1.43 0.21 13.79
N GLU A 101 -0.49 0.01 14.69
CA GLU A 101 0.87 0.54 14.61
C GLU A 101 1.86 -0.61 14.60
N PHE A 102 3.05 -0.36 14.05
CA PHE A 102 4.15 -1.31 14.14
C PHE A 102 4.65 -1.37 15.57
N SER A 103 5.06 -2.56 16.01
CA SER A 103 5.70 -2.80 17.29
C SER A 103 6.95 -3.65 17.06
N ILE A 104 7.99 -3.38 17.85
CA ILE A 104 9.29 -4.02 17.74
C ILE A 104 9.46 -4.93 18.96
N GLU A 105 9.89 -6.17 18.72
CA GLU A 105 10.33 -7.10 19.75
C GLU A 105 11.69 -7.68 19.34
N ILE A 106 12.61 -7.80 20.28
CA ILE A 106 13.88 -8.49 20.05
C ILE A 106 13.79 -9.86 20.73
N LYS A 107 13.89 -10.93 19.94
CA LYS A 107 13.94 -12.30 20.45
C LYS A 107 15.23 -12.93 19.97
N GLU A 108 16.06 -13.41 20.91
CA GLU A 108 17.31 -14.12 20.63
C GLU A 108 18.16 -13.44 19.54
N ASP A 109 18.38 -12.12 19.71
CA ASP A 109 19.17 -11.28 18.79
C ASP A 109 18.53 -11.02 17.40
N THR A 110 17.28 -11.45 17.20
CA THR A 110 16.51 -11.17 15.99
C THR A 110 15.49 -10.07 16.25
N VAL A 111 15.53 -9.01 15.43
CA VAL A 111 14.53 -7.94 15.43
C VAL A 111 13.26 -8.42 14.72
N VAL A 112 12.19 -8.55 15.48
CA VAL A 112 10.84 -8.91 15.02
C VAL A 112 9.98 -7.66 14.97
N VAL A 113 9.37 -7.39 13.81
CA VAL A 113 8.45 -6.27 13.65
C VAL A 113 7.07 -6.79 13.31
N LYS A 114 6.08 -6.42 14.14
CA LYS A 114 4.71 -6.93 14.07
C LYS A 114 3.65 -5.84 14.18
N VAL A 115 2.45 -6.12 13.71
CA VAL A 115 1.24 -5.30 13.92
C VAL A 115 0.21 -6.20 14.58
N GLY A 116 -0.13 -5.90 15.84
CA GLY A 116 -0.94 -6.80 16.67
C GLY A 116 -0.29 -8.17 16.81
N GLN A 117 -0.90 -9.21 16.23
CA GLN A 117 -0.39 -10.59 16.25
C GLN A 117 0.34 -11.00 14.96
N GLN A 118 0.26 -10.19 13.89
CA GLN A 118 0.90 -10.54 12.62
C GLN A 118 2.34 -10.03 12.57
N VAL A 119 3.29 -10.93 12.36
CA VAL A 119 4.68 -10.59 12.12
C VAL A 119 4.88 -10.26 10.64
N PHE A 120 5.44 -9.08 10.39
CA PHE A 120 5.78 -8.60 9.04
C PHE A 120 7.27 -8.76 8.74
N TYR A 121 8.13 -8.80 9.76
CA TYR A 121 9.56 -9.05 9.57
C TYR A 121 10.12 -9.83 10.78
N PRO A 122 11.02 -10.82 10.56
CA PRO A 122 11.48 -11.35 9.27
C PRO A 122 10.47 -12.31 8.61
N LYS A 123 10.60 -12.55 7.29
CA LYS A 123 9.62 -13.37 6.52
C LYS A 123 9.53 -14.83 6.96
N ASP A 124 10.61 -15.37 7.47
CA ASP A 124 10.70 -16.79 7.85
C ASP A 124 10.60 -16.98 9.36
N TYR A 125 10.05 -15.99 10.07
CA TYR A 125 9.89 -16.05 11.50
C TYR A 125 8.95 -17.20 11.91
N LYS A 126 9.46 -18.11 12.75
CA LYS A 126 8.72 -19.24 13.34
C LYS A 126 8.76 -19.07 14.85
N GLU A 127 7.60 -19.00 15.49
CA GLU A 127 7.54 -19.10 16.95
C GLU A 127 7.73 -20.56 17.36
N GLU A 128 8.56 -20.82 18.37
CA GLU A 128 8.95 -22.19 18.78
C GLU A 128 7.76 -23.06 19.25
N ASP A 129 6.62 -22.48 19.57
CA ASP A 129 5.38 -23.21 19.89
C ASP A 129 4.48 -23.38 18.66
N GLY A 130 4.95 -24.14 17.65
CA GLY A 130 4.15 -24.86 16.64
C GLY A 130 3.10 -24.09 15.81
N SER A 131 2.91 -22.80 16.07
CA SER A 131 1.86 -21.96 15.56
C SER A 131 2.46 -21.20 14.40
N LYS A 132 2.03 -21.55 13.19
CA LYS A 132 2.39 -20.80 11.99
C LYS A 132 1.90 -19.36 12.18
N VAL A 133 2.80 -18.47 12.57
CA VAL A 133 2.55 -17.03 12.45
C VAL A 133 2.35 -16.77 10.96
N ASP A 134 1.29 -16.07 10.59
CA ASP A 134 0.96 -15.70 9.21
C ASP A 134 2.00 -14.71 8.69
N THR A 135 3.22 -15.21 8.47
CA THR A 135 4.20 -14.60 7.59
C THR A 135 3.56 -14.61 6.23
N GLY A 136 3.11 -13.44 5.77
CA GLY A 136 2.24 -13.23 4.61
C GLY A 136 2.79 -13.69 3.25
N ASN A 137 3.71 -14.65 3.22
CA ASN A 137 4.16 -15.34 2.04
C ASN A 137 3.22 -16.48 1.65
N LYS A 138 2.03 -16.14 1.17
CA LYS A 138 1.31 -17.02 0.24
C LYS A 138 1.83 -16.70 -1.16
N ASP A 139 3.01 -17.22 -1.48
CA ASP A 139 3.44 -17.42 -2.87
C ASP A 139 2.40 -18.30 -3.55
N ASN A 140 1.38 -17.67 -4.14
CA ASN A 140 0.36 -18.33 -4.92
C ASN A 140 0.97 -18.75 -6.25
N LYS A 141 1.77 -19.82 -6.21
CA LYS A 141 2.14 -20.62 -7.37
C LYS A 141 0.92 -21.46 -7.75
N THR A 142 -0.04 -20.85 -8.42
CA THR A 142 -1.05 -21.60 -9.19
C THR A 142 -0.50 -21.85 -10.58
N ASN A 143 -0.28 -23.14 -10.87
CA ASN A 143 -0.27 -23.75 -12.20
C ASN A 143 -1.40 -23.21 -13.09
#